data_AF-A0A660MZY9-F1
#
_entry.id   AF-A0A660MZY9-F1
#
_cell.length_a   1.000
_cell.length_b   1.000
_cell.length_c   1.000
_cell.angle_alpha   90.00
_cell.angle_beta   90.00
_cell.angle_gamma   90.00
#
_symmetry.space_group_name_H-M   'P 1'
#
loop_
_entity.id
_entity.type
_entity.pdbx_description
1 polymer ?
#
loop_
_entity_poly.entity_id
_entity_poly.type
_entity_poly.pdbx_seq_one_letter_code
_entity_poly.pdbx_strand_id
1 'polypeptide(L)' 'ASVETAMIFGEIYRHNGEWKFKAIGQGFKGGLGALAQHFGVNV' A
#
# COMPACT_ATOMS: atom_id res chain seq x y z
N ALA A 1 -20.00 5.44 -7.55
CA ALA A 1 -19.33 5.21 -6.25
C ALA A 1 -17.87 4.88 -6.53
N SER A 2 -16.90 5.53 -5.86
CA SER A 2 -15.49 5.21 -6.07
C SER A 2 -15.24 3.76 -5.63
N VAL A 3 -14.66 2.96 -6.53
CA VAL A 3 -14.35 1.53 -6.30
C VAL A 3 -13.07 1.36 -5.46
N GLU A 4 -12.36 2.45 -5.22
CA GLU A 4 -11.09 2.52 -4.51
C GLU A 4 -11.34 3.08 -3.11
N THR A 5 -11.60 2.19 -2.15
CA THR A 5 -11.82 2.54 -0.72
C THR A 5 -10.55 2.35 0.13
N ALA A 6 -9.45 1.94 -0.49
CA ALA A 6 -8.13 1.83 0.13
C ALA A 6 -7.06 2.47 -0.76
N MET A 7 -5.95 2.90 -0.17
CA MET A 7 -4.85 3.56 -0.88
C MET A 7 -3.51 3.19 -0.23
N ILE A 8 -2.49 2.97 -1.06
CA ILE A 8 -1.10 2.94 -0.63
C ILE A 8 -0.60 4.37 -0.53
N PHE A 9 -0.46 4.88 0.69
CA PHE A 9 0.04 6.24 0.93
C PHE A 9 1.52 6.40 0.55
N GLY A 10 2.34 5.44 0.95
CA GLY A 10 3.76 5.42 0.65
C GLY A 10 4.45 4.20 1.23
N GLU A 11 5.72 4.05 0.89
CA GLU A 11 6.56 2.94 1.30
C GLU A 11 7.79 3.45 2.04
N ILE A 12 8.19 2.71 3.08
CA ILE A 12 9.47 2.89 3.75
C ILE A 12 10.38 1.78 3.27
N TYR A 13 11.53 2.15 2.70
CA TYR A 13 12.48 1.19 2.13
C TYR A 13 13.90 1.49 2.61
N ARG A 14 14.77 0.47 2.55
CA ARG A 14 16.16 0.60 2.96
C ARG A 14 17.06 0.86 1.76
N HIS A 15 17.89 1.89 1.84
CA HIS A 15 18.81 2.27 0.78
C HIS A 15 20.15 2.70 1.38
N ASN A 16 21.23 2.00 1.03
CA ASN A 16 22.58 2.23 1.57
C ASN A 16 22.64 2.25 3.10
N GLY A 17 21.92 1.31 3.74
CA GLY A 17 21.89 1.20 5.20
C GLY A 17 20.87 2.11 5.90
N GLU A 18 20.38 3.14 5.22
CA GLU A 18 19.42 4.12 5.75
C GLU A 18 17.98 3.80 5.38
N TRP A 19 17.04 4.25 6.20
CA TRP A 19 15.61 4.20 5.92
C TRP A 19 15.19 5.43 5.12
N LYS A 20 14.48 5.21 4.01
CA LYS A 20 13.93 6.26 3.15
C LYS A 20 12.43 6.09 3.02
N PHE A 21 11.72 7.20 2.91
CA PHE A 21 10.29 7.23 2.61
C PHE A 21 10.06 7.60 1.14
N LYS A 22 9.12 6.91 0.50
CA LYS A 22 8.64 7.22 -0.86
C LYS A 22 7.12 7.40 -0.82
N ALA A 23 6.65 8.59 -1.18
CA ALA A 23 5.23 8.83 -1.40
C ALA A 23 4.76 8.13 -2.69
N ILE A 24 3.61 7.45 -2.65
CA ILE A 24 3.03 6.72 -3.79
C ILE A 24 1.65 7.28 -4.14
N GLY A 25 0.70 7.28 -3.20
CA GLY A 25 -0.65 7.82 -3.41
C GLY A 25 -1.51 7.03 -4.40
N GLN A 26 -1.38 5.71 -4.44
CA GLN A 26 -2.10 4.85 -5.39
C GLN A 26 -3.34 4.22 -4.76
N GLY A 27 -4.51 4.49 -5.35
CA GLY A 27 -5.79 3.86 -4.96
C GLY A 27 -5.81 2.37 -5.30
N PHE A 28 -6.48 1.58 -4.46
CA PHE A 28 -6.60 0.13 -4.61
C PHE A 28 -8.08 -0.27 -4.75
N LYS A 29 -8.39 -0.91 -5.89
CA LYS A 29 -9.73 -1.40 -6.20
C LYS A 29 -10.03 -2.64 -5.36
N GLY A 30 -11.18 -2.66 -4.69
CA GLY A 30 -11.58 -3.78 -3.81
C GLY A 30 -11.30 -3.55 -2.32
N GLY A 31 -10.84 -2.36 -1.93
CA GLY A 31 -10.72 -1.95 -0.53
C GLY A 31 -9.60 -2.65 0.26
N LEU A 32 -9.64 -2.51 1.58
CA LEU A 32 -8.54 -2.90 2.45
C LEU A 32 -8.29 -4.42 2.48
N GLY A 33 -9.34 -5.24 2.38
CA GLY A 33 -9.21 -6.70 2.37
C GLY A 33 -8.44 -7.22 1.15
N ALA A 34 -8.77 -6.70 -0.04
CA ALA A 34 -8.06 -7.05 -1.27
C ALA A 34 -6.61 -6.54 -1.25
N LEU A 35 -6.37 -5.37 -0.66
CA LEU A 35 -5.02 -4.84 -0.45
C LEU A 35 -4.20 -5.75 0.49
N ALA A 36 -4.78 -6.19 1.61
CA ALA A 36 -4.13 -7.06 2.58
C ALA A 36 -3.77 -8.43 1.97
N GLN A 37 -4.70 -9.04 1.21
CA GLN A 37 -4.45 -10.28 0.48
C GLN A 37 -3.35 -10.11 -0.58
N HIS A 38 -3.30 -8.98 -1.29
CA HIS A 38 -2.24 -8.68 -2.27
C HIS A 38 -0.85 -8.66 -1.64
N PHE A 39 -0.73 -8.29 -0.36
CA PHE A 39 0.52 -8.35 0.42
C PHE A 39 0.71 -9.66 1.21
N GLY A 40 -0.13 -10.67 0.98
CA GLY A 40 -0.01 -11.99 1.61
C GLY A 40 -0.47 -12.04 3.06
N VAL A 41 -1.21 -11.05 3.53
CA VAL A 41 -1.83 -11.08 4.85
C VAL A 41 -3.01 -12.04 4.81
N ASN A 42 -3.04 -12.99 5.75
CA ASN A 42 -4.22 -13.81 5.98
C ASN A 42 -5.21 -13.00 6.82
N VAL A 43 -6.31 -12.58 6.20
CA VAL A 43 -7.37 -11.70 6.76
C VAL A 43 -8.65 -12.49 6.95
#